data_AF-A0A1D9FVG2-F1
#
_entry.id   AF-A0A1D9FVG2-F1
#
_cell.length_a   1.000
_cell.length_b   1.000
_cell.length_c   1.000
_cell.angle_alpha   90.00
_cell.angle_beta   90.00
_cell.angle_gamma   90.00
#
_symmetry.space_group_name_H-M   'P 1'
#
loop_
_entity.id
_entity.type
_entity.pdbx_description
1 polymer ?
#
loop_
_entity_poly.entity_id
_entity_poly.type
_entity_poly.pdbx_seq_one_letter_code
_entity_poly.pdbx_strand_id
1 'polypeptide(L)'
;MVSDGAEVSADTFGLGHGGTLSVNASETVQLIGRSADGRFGSGLFARTLGTGKGGDVRITTGQLMVSDGAFVSASTFGEGDGGNLTVNADSTVQLIGTSADGRFPSSLLAQANRDSKGNGGELSITTGQLMVSDGAVVSARTLGEGDGGNLRVDASSTVQLIGTNADGQFPSGLFTQTQGTGKARDLSITTGQLMVSDGAQVSASTFGEGDGGNLTVDASSTVQLIGTNADGQFPSGLFAVTEGRGNAGDVNITTGQLIVEDRAEVSARSTEQGTTAGDLEINANSIFLNNKGRITAETAGEQGNITLQARDIRLLNESKITTNAQNTTGGNIDIDTDTLVGLGNSDITANAQDGSGGRVEINAQGIFGLEFRVRETPENDITATSNLGPSFSGQVILNTPDLDPTSGLTELPGSPVDAEAILANDLCGFENNRIAGGSSFTITGKGGLPPTPEDPVINAHRTVRWRTRPRLASTRQKLQQLQQQPSVIPPQPPQEKKVIIEAQGWVIAKDGTIILTAQPFRGTPVEQILPNLDCHSGTGNREQGTGNRE
;
A
#
# COMPACT_ATOMS: atom_id res chain seq x y z
N MET A 1 22.67 -27.92 -4.82
CA MET A 1 23.11 -26.85 -3.91
C MET A 1 24.49 -26.40 -4.36
N VAL A 2 24.72 -25.09 -4.40
CA VAL A 2 26.03 -24.46 -4.63
C VAL A 2 26.27 -23.54 -3.44
N SER A 3 27.32 -23.80 -2.65
CA SER A 3 27.60 -23.08 -1.41
C SER A 3 29.09 -22.80 -1.23
N ASP A 4 29.41 -21.97 -0.22
CA ASP A 4 30.79 -21.77 0.26
C ASP A 4 31.78 -21.27 -0.80
N GLY A 5 31.28 -20.47 -1.75
CA GLY A 5 32.08 -19.92 -2.86
C GLY A 5 32.22 -20.85 -4.05
N ALA A 6 31.46 -21.94 -4.11
CA ALA A 6 31.43 -22.83 -5.26
C ALA A 6 30.81 -22.14 -6.50
N GLU A 7 31.35 -22.46 -7.67
CA GLU A 7 30.98 -21.82 -8.94
C GLU A 7 30.70 -22.88 -10.01
N VAL A 8 29.62 -22.67 -10.77
CA VAL A 8 29.37 -23.36 -12.05
C VAL A 8 29.37 -22.31 -13.15
N SER A 9 30.31 -22.39 -14.10
CA SER A 9 30.54 -21.33 -15.08
C SER A 9 30.63 -21.83 -16.53
N ALA A 10 30.11 -21.01 -17.44
CA ALA A 10 30.23 -21.10 -18.90
C ALA A 10 30.71 -19.75 -19.50
N ASP A 11 31.59 -19.04 -18.80
CA ASP A 11 32.09 -17.71 -19.19
C ASP A 11 32.83 -17.70 -20.54
N THR A 12 32.79 -16.54 -21.21
CA THR A 12 33.40 -16.31 -22.52
C THR A 12 34.44 -15.21 -22.47
N PHE A 13 35.70 -15.55 -22.79
CA PHE A 13 36.84 -14.62 -22.74
C PHE A 13 37.30 -14.12 -24.12
N GLY A 14 36.81 -14.72 -25.22
CA GLY A 14 37.35 -14.50 -26.57
C GLY A 14 36.29 -14.07 -27.60
N LEU A 15 36.59 -14.35 -28.88
CA LEU A 15 35.72 -14.02 -30.02
C LEU A 15 34.52 -14.98 -30.17
N GLY A 16 34.59 -16.16 -29.56
CA GLY A 16 33.55 -17.19 -29.67
C GLY A 16 32.29 -16.81 -28.89
N HIS A 17 31.16 -17.42 -29.24
CA HIS A 17 29.91 -17.27 -28.49
C HIS A 17 29.94 -18.11 -27.21
N GLY A 18 29.35 -17.58 -26.14
CA GLY A 18 29.24 -18.28 -24.87
C GLY A 18 28.29 -19.45 -24.89
N GLY A 19 28.61 -20.46 -24.09
CA GLY A 19 27.79 -21.64 -23.91
C GLY A 19 26.58 -21.35 -23.01
N THR A 20 25.45 -21.99 -23.27
CA THR A 20 24.30 -21.92 -22.36
C THR A 20 24.56 -22.79 -21.13
N LEU A 21 24.40 -22.23 -19.93
CA LEU A 21 24.34 -22.98 -18.67
C LEU A 21 22.89 -23.33 -18.36
N SER A 22 22.53 -24.61 -18.40
CA SER A 22 21.19 -25.09 -18.05
C SER A 22 21.20 -25.91 -16.78
N VAL A 23 20.38 -25.50 -15.80
CA VAL A 23 20.18 -26.19 -14.53
C VAL A 23 18.72 -26.64 -14.44
N ASN A 24 18.51 -27.95 -14.30
CA ASN A 24 17.19 -28.54 -14.15
C ASN A 24 17.16 -29.37 -12.86
N ALA A 25 16.26 -29.03 -11.93
CA ALA A 25 16.10 -29.74 -10.67
C ALA A 25 14.61 -29.79 -10.28
N SER A 26 14.03 -30.98 -10.11
CA SER A 26 12.59 -31.13 -9.85
C SER A 26 12.10 -30.45 -8.58
N GLU A 27 12.94 -30.34 -7.55
CA GLU A 27 12.55 -29.78 -6.26
C GLU A 27 13.13 -28.37 -6.06
N THR A 28 14.44 -28.27 -5.86
CA THR A 28 15.05 -27.00 -5.45
C THR A 28 16.45 -26.78 -6.05
N VAL A 29 16.71 -25.55 -6.47
CA VAL A 29 18.05 -25.00 -6.69
C VAL A 29 18.37 -24.02 -5.57
N GLN A 30 19.46 -24.26 -4.85
CA GLN A 30 19.92 -23.38 -3.75
C GLN A 30 21.33 -22.89 -4.03
N LEU A 31 21.51 -21.58 -3.98
CA LEU A 31 22.79 -20.87 -4.06
C LEU A 31 22.96 -20.08 -2.76
N ILE A 32 24.00 -20.39 -1.99
CA ILE A 32 24.13 -19.87 -0.62
C ILE A 32 25.54 -19.35 -0.38
N GLY A 33 25.64 -18.13 0.10
CA GLY A 33 26.85 -17.62 0.72
C GLY A 33 27.99 -17.31 -0.23
N ARG A 34 29.16 -17.13 0.39
CA ARG A 34 30.45 -16.86 -0.24
C ARG A 34 31.51 -17.76 0.40
N SER A 35 32.70 -17.81 -0.18
CA SER A 35 33.86 -18.46 0.42
C SER A 35 34.16 -17.86 1.80
N ALA A 36 34.82 -18.61 2.67
CA ALA A 36 35.13 -18.17 4.04
C ALA A 36 35.95 -16.87 4.11
N ASP A 37 36.73 -16.56 3.07
CA ASP A 37 37.50 -15.32 2.93
C ASP A 37 36.72 -14.19 2.22
N GLY A 38 35.45 -14.43 1.85
CA GLY A 38 34.55 -13.52 1.15
C GLY A 38 34.88 -13.27 -0.32
N ARG A 39 35.96 -13.86 -0.85
CA ARG A 39 36.47 -13.53 -2.19
C ARG A 39 35.61 -14.05 -3.32
N PHE A 40 35.02 -15.23 -3.17
CA PHE A 40 34.24 -15.90 -4.20
C PHE A 40 32.79 -16.04 -3.73
N GLY A 41 31.84 -15.53 -4.50
CA GLY A 41 30.43 -15.78 -4.21
C GLY A 41 29.98 -17.09 -4.83
N SER A 42 29.12 -17.83 -4.13
CA SER A 42 28.51 -19.03 -4.68
C SER A 42 27.61 -18.66 -5.85
N GLY A 43 27.65 -19.40 -6.97
CA GLY A 43 26.83 -19.00 -8.10
C GLY A 43 26.88 -19.81 -9.39
N LEU A 44 26.05 -19.35 -10.32
CA LEU A 44 25.91 -19.85 -11.68
C LEU A 44 26.24 -18.72 -12.66
N PHE A 45 27.22 -18.92 -13.54
CA PHE A 45 27.74 -17.84 -14.38
C PHE A 45 27.83 -18.22 -15.86
N ALA A 46 27.50 -17.27 -16.72
CA ALA A 46 27.74 -17.30 -18.17
C ALA A 46 28.10 -15.88 -18.65
N ARG A 47 29.17 -15.32 -18.09
CA ARG A 47 29.58 -13.92 -18.27
C ARG A 47 30.32 -13.71 -19.59
N THR A 48 30.17 -12.52 -20.17
CA THR A 48 30.93 -12.07 -21.34
C THR A 48 32.08 -11.17 -20.94
N LEU A 49 33.32 -11.57 -21.19
CA LEU A 49 34.52 -10.77 -20.95
C LEU A 49 35.22 -10.37 -22.27
N GLY A 50 34.91 -11.07 -23.37
CA GLY A 50 35.46 -10.82 -24.70
C GLY A 50 34.54 -10.01 -25.62
N THR A 51 34.77 -10.13 -26.93
CA THR A 51 33.95 -9.47 -27.97
C THR A 51 32.85 -10.38 -28.53
N GLY A 52 32.90 -11.69 -28.25
CA GLY A 52 31.84 -12.62 -28.60
C GLY A 52 30.62 -12.45 -27.71
N LYS A 53 29.42 -12.80 -28.19
CA LYS A 53 28.19 -12.71 -27.37
C LYS A 53 28.20 -13.72 -26.22
N GLY A 54 27.64 -13.33 -25.08
CA GLY A 54 27.51 -14.13 -23.87
C GLY A 54 26.63 -15.36 -24.02
N GLY A 55 26.82 -16.29 -23.09
CA GLY A 55 25.99 -17.48 -22.98
C GLY A 55 24.77 -17.22 -22.10
N ASP A 56 23.66 -17.89 -22.39
CA ASP A 56 22.46 -17.78 -21.55
C ASP A 56 22.57 -18.64 -20.27
N VAL A 57 21.88 -18.23 -19.21
CA VAL A 57 21.62 -19.08 -18.04
C VAL A 57 20.13 -19.44 -18.02
N ARG A 58 19.82 -20.74 -17.92
CA ARG A 58 18.44 -21.25 -17.83
C ARG A 58 18.30 -22.11 -16.58
N ILE A 59 17.41 -21.72 -15.68
CA ILE A 59 17.10 -22.45 -14.45
C ILE A 59 15.64 -22.94 -14.54
N THR A 60 15.43 -24.24 -14.38
CA THR A 60 14.10 -24.86 -14.29
C THR A 60 14.01 -25.66 -13.01
N THR A 61 13.11 -25.29 -12.11
CA THR A 61 13.02 -25.95 -10.81
C THR A 61 11.65 -25.82 -10.14
N GLY A 62 11.39 -26.54 -9.05
CA GLY A 62 10.23 -26.25 -8.21
C GLY A 62 10.42 -24.95 -7.43
N GLN A 63 11.62 -24.74 -6.87
CA GLN A 63 11.97 -23.60 -6.04
C GLN A 63 13.41 -23.12 -6.30
N LEU A 64 13.60 -21.82 -6.48
CA LEU A 64 14.93 -21.20 -6.51
C LEU A 64 15.15 -20.38 -5.24
N MET A 65 16.26 -20.61 -4.55
CA MET A 65 16.71 -19.81 -3.41
C MET A 65 18.13 -19.30 -3.66
N VAL A 66 18.32 -18.00 -3.51
CA VAL A 66 19.61 -17.31 -3.60
C VAL A 66 19.79 -16.46 -2.34
N SER A 67 20.75 -16.80 -1.48
CA SER A 67 20.93 -16.13 -0.19
C SER A 67 22.38 -15.82 0.15
N ASP A 68 22.55 -14.95 1.15
CA ASP A 68 23.82 -14.67 1.82
C ASP A 68 24.94 -14.17 0.87
N GLY A 69 24.58 -13.43 -0.17
CA GLY A 69 25.52 -12.84 -1.14
C GLY A 69 25.94 -13.80 -2.27
N ALA A 70 25.23 -14.90 -2.45
CA ALA A 70 25.29 -15.74 -3.65
C ALA A 70 24.63 -15.07 -4.85
N PHE A 71 24.99 -15.44 -6.07
CA PHE A 71 24.42 -14.79 -7.26
C PHE A 71 24.42 -15.64 -8.53
N VAL A 72 23.55 -15.27 -9.47
CA VAL A 72 23.53 -15.78 -10.84
C VAL A 72 23.84 -14.64 -11.79
N SER A 73 24.69 -14.86 -12.79
CA SER A 73 25.07 -13.80 -13.73
C SER A 73 25.25 -14.30 -15.16
N ALA A 74 24.53 -13.66 -16.09
CA ALA A 74 24.74 -13.73 -17.55
C ALA A 74 25.28 -12.40 -18.10
N SER A 75 25.87 -11.57 -17.22
CA SER A 75 26.25 -10.18 -17.51
C SER A 75 27.41 -10.05 -18.50
N THR A 76 27.52 -8.89 -19.15
CA THR A 76 28.71 -8.52 -19.95
C THR A 76 29.62 -7.53 -19.23
N PHE A 77 30.92 -7.69 -19.46
CA PHE A 77 32.05 -6.86 -19.01
C PHE A 77 32.95 -6.46 -20.19
N GLY A 78 32.63 -6.91 -21.41
CA GLY A 78 33.45 -6.74 -22.61
C GLY A 78 32.73 -5.95 -23.71
N GLU A 79 33.18 -6.11 -24.96
CA GLU A 79 32.53 -5.50 -26.11
C GLU A 79 31.35 -6.33 -26.65
N GLY A 80 31.30 -7.63 -26.33
CA GLY A 80 30.20 -8.50 -26.72
C GLY A 80 28.97 -8.33 -25.83
N ASP A 81 27.78 -8.55 -26.39
CA ASP A 81 26.52 -8.50 -25.62
C ASP A 81 26.51 -9.55 -24.49
N GLY A 82 25.79 -9.26 -23.41
CA GLY A 82 25.47 -10.20 -22.35
C GLY A 82 24.55 -11.32 -22.82
N GLY A 83 24.47 -12.39 -22.04
CA GLY A 83 23.51 -13.47 -22.24
C GLY A 83 22.20 -13.21 -21.51
N ASN A 84 21.18 -13.99 -21.84
CA ASN A 84 19.89 -13.91 -21.16
C ASN A 84 19.88 -14.80 -19.91
N LEU A 85 19.12 -14.39 -18.89
CA LEU A 85 18.86 -15.19 -17.70
C LEU A 85 17.37 -15.52 -17.63
N THR A 86 17.04 -16.80 -17.75
CA THR A 86 15.65 -17.30 -17.63
C THR A 86 15.52 -18.17 -16.40
N VAL A 87 14.57 -17.84 -15.52
CA VAL A 87 14.23 -18.61 -14.33
C VAL A 87 12.77 -19.04 -14.43
N ASN A 88 12.55 -20.35 -14.54
CA ASN A 88 11.22 -20.95 -14.47
C ASN A 88 11.14 -21.77 -13.18
N ALA A 89 10.41 -21.28 -12.19
CA ALA A 89 10.25 -21.94 -10.90
C ALA A 89 8.77 -22.21 -10.60
N ASP A 90 8.33 -23.46 -10.50
CA ASP A 90 6.90 -23.79 -10.37
C ASP A 90 6.24 -23.12 -9.16
N SER A 91 6.94 -23.04 -8.03
CA SER A 91 6.41 -22.51 -6.77
C SER A 91 6.97 -21.15 -6.43
N THR A 92 8.27 -21.05 -6.16
CA THR A 92 8.86 -19.83 -5.57
C THR A 92 10.24 -19.49 -6.12
N VAL A 93 10.51 -18.20 -6.27
CA VAL A 93 11.85 -17.62 -6.39
C VAL A 93 12.09 -16.72 -5.19
N GLN A 94 13.14 -16.98 -4.42
CA GLN A 94 13.50 -16.21 -3.23
C GLN A 94 14.94 -15.72 -3.33
N LEU A 95 15.11 -14.41 -3.21
CA LEU A 95 16.41 -13.76 -3.07
C LEU A 95 16.44 -13.05 -1.72
N ILE A 96 17.41 -13.40 -0.87
CA ILE A 96 17.43 -12.93 0.52
C ILE A 96 18.82 -12.42 0.89
N GLY A 97 18.87 -11.21 1.42
CA GLY A 97 20.03 -10.71 2.14
C GLY A 97 21.22 -10.31 1.29
N THR A 98 22.32 -10.10 2.00
CA THR A 98 23.65 -9.79 1.48
C THR A 98 24.66 -10.75 2.11
N SER A 99 25.92 -10.70 1.69
CA SER A 99 27.02 -11.37 2.36
C SER A 99 27.16 -10.94 3.82
N ALA A 100 27.86 -11.74 4.63
CA ALA A 100 28.05 -11.46 6.06
C ALA A 100 28.68 -10.10 6.38
N ASP A 101 29.44 -9.51 5.45
CA ASP A 101 30.02 -8.17 5.56
C ASP A 101 29.11 -7.05 5.02
N GLY A 102 27.90 -7.38 4.58
CA GLY A 102 26.90 -6.45 4.03
C GLY A 102 27.19 -5.95 2.62
N ARG A 103 28.30 -6.36 2.00
CA ARG A 103 28.84 -5.72 0.78
C ARG A 103 28.32 -6.28 -0.53
N PHE A 104 27.90 -7.54 -0.54
CA PHE A 104 27.51 -8.24 -1.77
C PHE A 104 26.05 -8.70 -1.66
N PRO A 105 25.12 -8.13 -2.42
CA PRO A 105 23.73 -8.56 -2.41
C PRO A 105 23.55 -9.93 -3.04
N SER A 106 22.59 -10.69 -2.52
CA SER A 106 22.10 -11.89 -3.20
C SER A 106 21.42 -11.46 -4.50
N SER A 107 21.83 -12.02 -5.64
CA SER A 107 21.49 -11.38 -6.94
C SER A 107 21.16 -12.31 -8.10
N LEU A 108 20.26 -11.86 -8.98
CA LEU A 108 20.09 -12.37 -10.35
C LEU A 108 20.45 -11.26 -11.34
N LEU A 109 21.42 -11.50 -12.24
CA LEU A 109 22.05 -10.44 -13.03
C LEU A 109 22.11 -10.77 -14.53
N ALA A 110 21.66 -9.83 -15.37
CA ALA A 110 21.84 -9.84 -16.84
C ALA A 110 22.29 -8.46 -17.37
N GLN A 111 23.09 -7.76 -16.58
CA GLN A 111 23.47 -6.35 -16.80
C GLN A 111 24.66 -6.15 -17.77
N ALA A 112 24.77 -4.93 -18.30
CA ALA A 112 26.01 -4.41 -18.90
C ALA A 112 26.84 -3.68 -17.83
N ASN A 113 28.04 -4.17 -17.55
CA ASN A 113 28.88 -3.61 -16.48
C ASN A 113 29.66 -2.37 -16.94
N ARG A 114 30.33 -1.74 -15.97
CA ARG A 114 31.22 -0.59 -16.22
C ARG A 114 32.26 -0.95 -17.27
N ASP A 115 32.52 -0.01 -18.17
CA ASP A 115 33.47 -0.13 -19.30
C ASP A 115 33.04 -1.15 -20.38
N SER A 116 31.87 -1.78 -20.26
CA SER A 116 31.30 -2.62 -21.32
C SER A 116 30.69 -1.77 -22.44
N LYS A 117 30.92 -2.21 -23.68
CA LYS A 117 30.24 -1.66 -24.88
C LYS A 117 29.12 -2.55 -25.39
N GLY A 118 29.05 -3.79 -24.91
CA GLY A 118 27.98 -4.72 -25.23
C GLY A 118 26.72 -4.40 -24.44
N ASN A 119 25.56 -4.77 -24.99
CA ASN A 119 24.30 -4.55 -24.31
C ASN A 119 24.06 -5.61 -23.23
N GLY A 120 23.24 -5.27 -22.23
CA GLY A 120 22.69 -6.23 -21.27
C GLY A 120 21.77 -7.25 -21.95
N GLY A 121 21.50 -8.36 -21.27
CA GLY A 121 20.60 -9.40 -21.74
C GLY A 121 19.23 -9.33 -21.06
N GLU A 122 18.27 -10.08 -21.60
CA GLU A 122 16.95 -10.23 -21.00
C GLU A 122 17.03 -11.02 -19.69
N LEU A 123 16.35 -10.53 -18.65
CA LEU A 123 16.13 -11.28 -17.41
C LEU A 123 14.64 -11.60 -17.28
N SER A 124 14.28 -12.88 -17.38
CA SER A 124 12.90 -13.35 -17.28
C SER A 124 12.71 -14.30 -16.10
N ILE A 125 11.72 -14.02 -15.26
CA ILE A 125 11.33 -14.84 -14.11
C ILE A 125 9.86 -15.24 -14.27
N THR A 126 9.59 -16.54 -14.32
CA THR A 126 8.23 -17.11 -14.27
C THR A 126 8.09 -17.96 -13.02
N THR A 127 7.13 -17.62 -12.15
CA THR A 127 6.92 -18.37 -10.90
C THR A 127 5.53 -18.25 -10.29
N GLY A 128 5.26 -18.99 -9.22
CA GLY A 128 4.11 -18.75 -8.35
C GLY A 128 4.28 -17.46 -7.55
N GLN A 129 5.41 -17.36 -6.84
CA GLN A 129 5.72 -16.24 -5.95
C GLN A 129 7.18 -15.80 -6.09
N LEU A 130 7.40 -14.50 -6.26
CA LEU A 130 8.72 -13.89 -6.17
C LEU A 130 8.86 -13.12 -4.86
N MET A 131 9.92 -13.38 -4.12
CA MET A 131 10.30 -12.64 -2.92
C MET A 131 11.75 -12.13 -3.06
N VAL A 132 11.95 -10.84 -2.84
CA VAL A 132 13.26 -10.19 -2.80
C VAL A 132 13.34 -9.36 -1.53
N SER A 133 14.21 -9.73 -0.59
CA SER A 133 14.28 -9.07 0.71
C SER A 133 15.70 -8.79 1.20
N ASP A 134 15.79 -7.93 2.22
CA ASP A 134 16.99 -7.69 3.01
C ASP A 134 18.22 -7.21 2.20
N GLY A 135 17.97 -6.43 1.14
CA GLY A 135 18.98 -5.84 0.26
C GLY A 135 19.35 -6.71 -0.95
N ALA A 136 18.61 -7.79 -1.21
CA ALA A 136 18.80 -8.61 -2.39
C ALA A 136 18.26 -7.94 -3.67
N VAL A 137 18.78 -8.31 -4.85
CA VAL A 137 18.47 -7.58 -6.09
C VAL A 137 18.28 -8.48 -7.32
N VAL A 138 17.35 -8.09 -8.19
CA VAL A 138 17.25 -8.61 -9.57
C VAL A 138 17.56 -7.47 -10.51
N SER A 139 18.57 -7.62 -11.38
CA SER A 139 19.04 -6.49 -12.18
C SER A 139 19.46 -6.82 -13.61
N ALA A 140 18.98 -6.00 -14.54
CA ALA A 140 19.41 -5.93 -15.93
C ALA A 140 19.90 -4.51 -16.31
N ARG A 141 20.42 -3.75 -15.32
CA ARG A 141 20.90 -2.37 -15.51
C ARG A 141 22.05 -2.24 -16.52
N THR A 142 22.39 -1.01 -16.90
CA THR A 142 23.66 -0.68 -17.57
C THR A 142 24.50 0.32 -16.77
N LEU A 143 25.80 0.03 -16.70
CA LEU A 143 26.83 0.88 -16.11
C LEU A 143 27.86 1.33 -17.16
N GLY A 144 27.68 0.93 -18.43
CA GLY A 144 28.64 1.11 -19.53
C GLY A 144 28.08 1.94 -20.68
N GLU A 145 28.69 1.80 -21.87
CA GLU A 145 28.22 2.45 -23.11
C GLU A 145 27.06 1.70 -23.77
N GLY A 146 26.99 0.37 -23.57
CA GLY A 146 25.90 -0.45 -24.08
C GLY A 146 24.59 -0.21 -23.32
N ASP A 147 23.47 -0.49 -23.96
CA ASP A 147 22.15 -0.39 -23.34
C ASP A 147 21.97 -1.46 -22.25
N GLY A 148 21.07 -1.20 -21.29
CA GLY A 148 20.61 -2.20 -20.34
C GLY A 148 19.86 -3.35 -21.01
N GLY A 149 19.45 -4.34 -20.23
CA GLY A 149 18.54 -5.40 -20.65
C GLY A 149 17.13 -5.16 -20.10
N ASN A 150 16.11 -5.80 -20.70
CA ASN A 150 14.78 -5.76 -20.10
C ASN A 150 14.67 -6.77 -18.95
N LEU A 151 13.75 -6.48 -18.04
CA LEU A 151 13.39 -7.35 -16.92
C LEU A 151 11.91 -7.66 -16.99
N ARG A 152 11.58 -8.95 -17.10
CA ARG A 152 10.20 -9.44 -17.10
C ARG A 152 9.97 -10.38 -15.93
N VAL A 153 9.01 -10.04 -15.08
CA VAL A 153 8.54 -10.87 -13.98
C VAL A 153 7.09 -11.27 -14.24
N ASP A 154 6.85 -12.57 -14.30
CA ASP A 154 5.52 -13.17 -14.39
C ASP A 154 5.32 -14.08 -13.18
N ALA A 155 4.63 -13.57 -12.16
CA ALA A 155 4.37 -14.28 -10.91
C ALA A 155 2.87 -14.49 -10.73
N SER A 156 2.39 -15.71 -10.91
CA SER A 156 0.94 -16.00 -10.94
C SER A 156 0.19 -15.64 -9.64
N SER A 157 0.89 -15.51 -8.51
CA SER A 157 0.30 -15.13 -7.22
C SER A 157 0.82 -13.78 -6.73
N THR A 158 2.10 -13.69 -6.34
CA THR A 158 2.62 -12.48 -5.66
C THR A 158 4.04 -12.12 -6.07
N VAL A 159 4.32 -10.82 -6.10
CA VAL A 159 5.67 -10.25 -6.06
C VAL A 159 5.81 -9.43 -4.77
N GLN A 160 6.80 -9.75 -3.95
CA GLN A 160 7.07 -9.07 -2.67
C GLN A 160 8.51 -8.57 -2.65
N LEU A 161 8.68 -7.26 -2.48
CA LEU A 161 9.97 -6.60 -2.34
C LEU A 161 9.99 -5.90 -0.97
N ILE A 162 10.93 -6.26 -0.11
CA ILE A 162 10.90 -5.84 1.30
C ILE A 162 12.27 -5.35 1.75
N GLY A 163 12.29 -4.14 2.30
CA GLY A 163 13.41 -3.66 3.10
C GLY A 163 14.66 -3.26 2.32
N THR A 164 15.72 -3.09 3.09
CA THR A 164 17.10 -2.83 2.67
C THR A 164 18.03 -3.83 3.34
N ASN A 165 19.32 -3.83 2.99
CA ASN A 165 20.31 -4.52 3.80
C ASN A 165 20.42 -3.91 5.22
N ALA A 166 21.13 -4.59 6.11
CA ALA A 166 21.25 -4.22 7.53
C ALA A 166 21.74 -2.78 7.78
N ASP A 167 22.65 -2.29 6.93
CA ASP A 167 23.19 -0.92 7.05
C ASP A 167 22.33 0.14 6.33
N GLY A 168 21.19 -0.25 5.75
CA GLY A 168 20.28 0.67 5.08
C GLY A 168 20.76 1.18 3.71
N GLN A 169 21.87 0.68 3.18
CA GLN A 169 22.57 1.20 1.99
C GLN A 169 22.09 0.58 0.67
N PHE A 170 21.60 -0.65 0.70
CA PHE A 170 21.14 -1.37 -0.49
C PHE A 170 19.65 -1.66 -0.36
N PRO A 171 18.79 -1.02 -1.17
CA PRO A 171 17.38 -1.41 -1.24
C PRO A 171 17.22 -2.77 -1.88
N SER A 172 16.28 -3.56 -1.37
CA SER A 172 15.79 -4.73 -2.09
C SER A 172 15.06 -4.26 -3.35
N GLY A 173 15.21 -4.95 -4.47
CA GLY A 173 14.48 -4.48 -5.64
C GLY A 173 14.71 -5.14 -6.99
N LEU A 174 13.98 -4.61 -7.95
CA LEU A 174 14.01 -4.96 -9.38
C LEU A 174 14.53 -3.74 -10.16
N PHE A 175 15.58 -3.91 -10.96
CA PHE A 175 16.31 -2.77 -11.54
C PHE A 175 16.67 -2.94 -13.02
N THR A 176 16.24 -2.00 -13.87
CA THR A 176 16.68 -1.83 -15.27
C THR A 176 17.34 -0.47 -15.51
N GLN A 177 17.92 0.11 -14.47
CA GLN A 177 18.47 1.47 -14.47
C GLN A 177 19.65 1.68 -15.43
N THR A 178 19.95 2.94 -15.76
CA THR A 178 21.22 3.32 -16.41
C THR A 178 22.01 4.31 -15.57
N GLN A 179 23.33 4.08 -15.47
CA GLN A 179 24.30 5.03 -14.90
C GLN A 179 25.38 5.45 -15.94
N GLY A 180 25.28 4.92 -17.16
CA GLY A 180 26.22 5.16 -18.25
C GLY A 180 25.62 6.03 -19.36
N THR A 181 26.16 5.90 -20.58
CA THR A 181 25.62 6.57 -21.78
C THR A 181 24.58 5.72 -22.50
N GLY A 182 24.57 4.40 -22.26
CA GLY A 182 23.54 3.50 -22.79
C GLY A 182 22.19 3.73 -22.12
N LYS A 183 21.11 3.42 -22.83
CA LYS A 183 19.74 3.59 -22.32
C LYS A 183 19.35 2.48 -21.36
N ALA A 184 18.55 2.81 -20.36
CA ALA A 184 17.76 1.82 -19.64
C ALA A 184 16.73 1.18 -20.58
N ARG A 185 16.29 -0.01 -20.21
CA ARG A 185 15.29 -0.79 -20.94
C ARG A 185 14.11 -1.08 -20.02
N ASP A 186 13.10 -1.76 -20.56
CA ASP A 186 11.81 -1.85 -19.91
C ASP A 186 11.80 -2.84 -18.73
N LEU A 187 10.98 -2.54 -17.73
CA LEU A 187 10.69 -3.42 -16.60
C LEU A 187 9.19 -3.72 -16.62
N SER A 188 8.84 -5.00 -16.73
CA SER A 188 7.44 -5.45 -16.69
C SER A 188 7.19 -6.43 -15.55
N ILE A 189 6.11 -6.21 -14.81
CA ILE A 189 5.63 -7.09 -13.74
C ILE A 189 4.19 -7.47 -14.04
N THR A 190 3.92 -8.76 -14.15
CA THR A 190 2.57 -9.33 -14.22
C THR A 190 2.34 -10.20 -12.99
N THR A 191 1.32 -9.90 -12.19
CA THR A 191 1.05 -10.67 -10.97
C THR A 191 -0.40 -10.59 -10.46
N GLY A 192 -0.71 -11.38 -9.42
CA GLY A 192 -1.93 -11.17 -8.63
C GLY A 192 -1.80 -9.94 -7.74
N GLN A 193 -0.73 -9.89 -6.96
CA GLN A 193 -0.46 -8.82 -5.99
C GLN A 193 1.01 -8.40 -6.02
N LEU A 194 1.26 -7.09 -6.12
CA LEU A 194 2.58 -6.50 -5.94
C LEU A 194 2.61 -5.77 -4.59
N MET A 195 3.60 -6.11 -3.76
CA MET A 195 3.90 -5.40 -2.51
C MET A 195 5.35 -4.93 -2.51
N VAL A 196 5.55 -3.64 -2.26
CA VAL A 196 6.85 -2.99 -2.11
C VAL A 196 6.85 -2.23 -0.79
N SER A 197 7.65 -2.68 0.18
CA SER A 197 7.63 -2.11 1.54
C SER A 197 9.02 -1.84 2.11
N ASP A 198 9.03 -1.02 3.16
CA ASP A 198 10.19 -0.79 4.04
C ASP A 198 11.46 -0.28 3.33
N GLY A 199 11.28 0.45 2.22
CA GLY A 199 12.35 1.04 1.43
C GLY A 199 12.81 0.22 0.23
N ALA A 200 12.13 -0.88 -0.10
CA ALA A 200 12.35 -1.63 -1.32
C ALA A 200 11.89 -0.86 -2.57
N GLN A 201 12.42 -1.19 -3.75
CA GLN A 201 12.18 -0.39 -4.96
C GLN A 201 12.00 -1.24 -6.23
N VAL A 202 11.15 -0.77 -7.14
CA VAL A 202 11.14 -1.17 -8.55
C VAL A 202 11.57 0.03 -9.36
N SER A 203 12.66 -0.06 -10.12
CA SER A 203 13.20 1.12 -10.78
C SER A 203 13.78 0.86 -12.17
N ALA A 204 13.32 1.66 -13.12
CA ALA A 204 13.82 1.79 -14.49
C ALA A 204 14.49 3.16 -14.72
N SER A 205 14.91 3.83 -13.64
CA SER A 205 15.43 5.21 -13.66
C SER A 205 16.77 5.38 -14.39
N THR A 206 17.10 6.63 -14.73
CA THR A 206 18.43 7.03 -15.20
C THR A 206 19.15 7.96 -14.21
N PHE A 207 20.44 7.70 -14.01
CA PHE A 207 21.39 8.54 -13.28
C PHE A 207 22.55 9.00 -14.19
N GLY A 208 22.52 8.63 -15.47
CA GLY A 208 23.57 8.84 -16.45
C GLY A 208 23.13 9.77 -17.60
N GLU A 209 23.77 9.61 -18.77
CA GLU A 209 23.39 10.37 -19.97
C GLU A 209 22.34 9.64 -20.82
N GLY A 210 22.21 8.32 -20.67
CA GLY A 210 21.18 7.54 -21.34
C GLY A 210 19.79 7.77 -20.75
N ASP A 211 18.74 7.62 -21.57
CA ASP A 211 17.35 7.73 -21.13
C ASP A 211 16.96 6.60 -20.15
N GLY A 212 16.03 6.89 -19.25
CA GLY A 212 15.34 5.92 -18.40
C GLY A 212 14.49 4.93 -19.22
N GLY A 213 14.15 3.80 -18.62
CA GLY A 213 13.30 2.78 -19.21
C GLY A 213 11.85 2.91 -18.73
N ASN A 214 10.93 2.26 -19.45
CA ASN A 214 9.52 2.27 -19.05
C ASN A 214 9.25 1.18 -18.01
N LEU A 215 8.35 1.49 -17.07
CA LEU A 215 7.89 0.57 -16.04
C LEU A 215 6.42 0.24 -16.26
N THR A 216 6.12 -1.04 -16.46
CA THR A 216 4.74 -1.53 -16.58
C THR A 216 4.42 -2.51 -15.47
N VAL A 217 3.33 -2.25 -14.74
CA VAL A 217 2.81 -3.13 -13.70
C VAL A 217 1.38 -3.51 -14.00
N ASP A 218 1.14 -4.80 -14.23
CA ASP A 218 -0.19 -5.40 -14.35
C ASP A 218 -0.43 -6.33 -13.17
N ALA A 219 -1.19 -5.85 -12.18
CA ALA A 219 -1.50 -6.59 -10.96
C ALA A 219 -3.01 -6.78 -10.82
N SER A 220 -3.51 -7.98 -11.12
CA SER A 220 -4.96 -8.23 -11.19
C SER A 220 -5.76 -7.90 -9.92
N SER A 221 -5.12 -7.90 -8.75
CA SER A 221 -5.75 -7.56 -7.47
C SER A 221 -5.26 -6.24 -6.90
N THR A 222 -3.98 -6.14 -6.50
CA THR A 222 -3.48 -4.97 -5.75
C THR A 222 -2.03 -4.61 -6.06
N VAL A 223 -1.73 -3.31 -6.07
CA VAL A 223 -0.39 -2.76 -5.92
C VAL A 223 -0.32 -2.01 -4.59
N GLN A 224 0.59 -2.40 -3.70
CA GLN A 224 0.79 -1.80 -2.39
C GLN A 224 2.22 -1.29 -2.25
N LEU A 225 2.37 0.02 -2.02
CA LEU A 225 3.64 0.70 -1.79
C LEU A 225 3.57 1.33 -0.41
N ILE A 226 4.44 0.89 0.51
CA ILE A 226 4.31 1.26 1.93
C ILE A 226 5.66 1.64 2.52
N GLY A 227 5.73 2.83 3.12
CA GLY A 227 6.84 3.19 4.00
C GLY A 227 8.12 3.63 3.30
N THR A 228 9.16 3.71 4.12
CA THR A 228 10.55 3.98 3.73
C THR A 228 11.48 3.05 4.49
N ASN A 229 12.77 3.02 4.15
CA ASN A 229 13.77 2.42 5.03
C ASN A 229 13.88 3.19 6.36
N ALA A 230 14.62 2.62 7.32
CA ALA A 230 14.73 3.13 8.69
C ALA A 230 15.17 4.60 8.79
N ASP A 231 16.09 5.04 7.92
CA ASP A 231 16.60 6.41 7.90
C ASP A 231 15.77 7.36 7.00
N GLY A 232 14.72 6.86 6.35
CA GLY A 232 13.85 7.62 5.46
C GLY A 232 14.46 8.03 4.13
N GLN A 233 15.65 7.52 3.79
CA GLN A 233 16.40 7.83 2.58
C GLN A 233 15.83 7.12 1.34
N PHE A 234 15.39 5.86 1.50
CA PHE A 234 14.80 5.08 0.43
C PHE A 234 13.30 4.98 0.66
N PRO A 235 12.47 5.73 -0.09
CA PRO A 235 11.04 5.47 -0.13
C PRO A 235 10.76 4.16 -0.86
N SER A 236 9.76 3.43 -0.37
CA SER A 236 9.20 2.31 -1.10
C SER A 236 8.49 2.83 -2.35
N GLY A 237 8.67 2.20 -3.50
CA GLY A 237 8.02 2.74 -4.68
C GLY A 237 8.34 2.14 -6.04
N LEU A 238 7.72 2.77 -7.03
CA LEU A 238 7.87 2.53 -8.46
C LEU A 238 8.49 3.76 -9.10
N PHE A 239 9.64 3.60 -9.76
CA PHE A 239 10.46 4.73 -10.21
C PHE A 239 10.89 4.58 -11.67
N ALA A 240 10.58 5.56 -12.50
CA ALA A 240 11.14 5.75 -13.84
C ALA A 240 11.73 7.15 -13.97
N VAL A 241 12.46 7.59 -12.93
CA VAL A 241 12.91 8.99 -12.79
C VAL A 241 14.19 9.27 -13.56
N THR A 242 14.51 10.54 -13.76
CA THR A 242 15.85 10.99 -14.16
C THR A 242 16.49 11.88 -13.10
N GLU A 243 17.70 11.49 -12.68
CA GLU A 243 18.64 12.29 -11.88
C GLU A 243 19.94 12.56 -12.67
N GLY A 244 19.95 12.20 -13.95
CA GLY A 244 21.05 12.41 -14.89
C GLY A 244 20.66 13.38 -16.02
N ARG A 245 21.33 13.26 -17.17
CA ARG A 245 21.06 14.08 -18.37
C ARG A 245 20.10 13.42 -19.36
N GLY A 246 19.79 12.13 -19.18
CA GLY A 246 18.79 11.43 -19.97
C GLY A 246 17.36 11.81 -19.55
N ASN A 247 16.38 11.51 -20.39
CA ASN A 247 14.97 11.70 -20.05
C ASN A 247 14.48 10.59 -19.10
N ALA A 248 13.46 10.88 -18.30
CA ALA A 248 12.74 9.87 -17.51
C ALA A 248 11.92 8.95 -18.44
N GLY A 249 11.56 7.78 -17.91
CA GLY A 249 10.65 6.84 -18.59
C GLY A 249 9.24 6.93 -18.03
N ASP A 250 8.30 6.28 -18.72
CA ASP A 250 6.89 6.27 -18.33
C ASP A 250 6.61 5.18 -17.28
N VAL A 251 5.59 5.39 -16.45
CA VAL A 251 5.07 4.35 -15.55
C VAL A 251 3.61 4.08 -15.86
N ASN A 252 3.30 2.82 -16.17
CA ASN A 252 1.97 2.34 -16.47
C ASN A 252 1.54 1.32 -15.41
N ILE A 253 0.41 1.57 -14.75
CA ILE A 253 -0.11 0.69 -13.68
C ILE A 253 -1.54 0.31 -14.01
N THR A 254 -1.82 -0.99 -14.12
CA THR A 254 -3.17 -1.55 -14.18
C THR A 254 -3.39 -2.43 -12.97
N THR A 255 -4.40 -2.13 -12.14
CA THR A 255 -4.67 -2.96 -10.95
C THR A 255 -6.11 -2.88 -10.43
N GLY A 256 -6.53 -3.83 -9.59
CA GLY A 256 -7.78 -3.69 -8.86
C GLY A 256 -7.74 -2.52 -7.88
N GLN A 257 -6.64 -2.36 -7.14
CA GLN A 257 -6.47 -1.30 -6.15
C GLN A 257 -5.01 -0.88 -6.04
N LEU A 258 -4.76 0.44 -6.12
CA LEU A 258 -3.46 1.04 -5.84
C LEU A 258 -3.48 1.66 -4.43
N ILE A 259 -2.53 1.28 -3.59
CA ILE A 259 -2.32 1.83 -2.24
C ILE A 259 -0.90 2.39 -2.16
N VAL A 260 -0.76 3.66 -1.79
CA VAL A 260 0.51 4.36 -1.61
C VAL A 260 0.50 5.05 -0.25
N GLU A 261 1.23 4.49 0.72
CA GLU A 261 1.17 4.94 2.11
C GLU A 261 2.53 5.23 2.73
N ASP A 262 2.52 6.03 3.79
CA ASP A 262 3.66 6.22 4.70
C ASP A 262 4.92 6.72 3.96
N ARG A 263 4.76 7.76 3.14
CA ARG A 263 5.81 8.37 2.29
C ARG A 263 6.29 7.51 1.11
N ALA A 264 5.59 6.42 0.78
CA ALA A 264 5.83 5.70 -0.46
C ALA A 264 5.51 6.55 -1.70
N GLU A 265 6.08 6.18 -2.85
CA GLU A 265 6.03 7.00 -4.07
C GLU A 265 5.84 6.20 -5.37
N VAL A 266 5.05 6.74 -6.29
CA VAL A 266 5.08 6.43 -7.73
C VAL A 266 5.63 7.65 -8.46
N SER A 267 6.72 7.48 -9.21
CA SER A 267 7.50 8.61 -9.72
C SER A 267 7.98 8.40 -11.16
N ALA A 268 7.69 9.37 -12.02
CA ALA A 268 8.31 9.55 -13.34
C ALA A 268 9.03 10.90 -13.46
N ARG A 269 9.42 11.49 -12.32
CA ARG A 269 9.94 12.86 -12.25
C ARG A 269 11.25 13.06 -13.03
N SER A 270 11.46 14.30 -13.43
CA SER A 270 12.69 14.85 -13.96
C SER A 270 13.02 16.15 -13.23
N THR A 271 14.18 16.20 -12.58
CA THR A 271 14.62 17.40 -11.84
C THR A 271 15.83 18.09 -12.45
N GLU A 272 16.51 17.46 -13.40
CA GLU A 272 17.68 18.05 -14.07
C GLU A 272 17.24 18.94 -15.24
N GLN A 273 17.77 20.16 -15.28
CA GLN A 273 17.40 21.15 -16.31
C GLN A 273 17.70 20.62 -17.72
N GLY A 274 16.70 20.73 -18.61
CA GLY A 274 16.82 20.27 -19.99
C GLY A 274 16.55 18.77 -20.19
N THR A 275 16.15 18.07 -19.13
CA THR A 275 15.59 16.71 -19.23
C THR A 275 14.07 16.75 -19.10
N THR A 276 13.44 15.67 -19.55
CA THR A 276 11.98 15.56 -19.60
C THR A 276 11.48 14.52 -18.60
N ALA A 277 10.40 14.82 -17.87
CA ALA A 277 9.74 13.83 -17.01
C ALA A 277 8.94 12.84 -17.88
N GLY A 278 8.74 11.62 -17.39
CA GLY A 278 7.87 10.65 -18.04
C GLY A 278 6.40 10.87 -17.69
N ASP A 279 5.52 10.23 -18.44
CA ASP A 279 4.09 10.22 -18.15
C ASP A 279 3.74 9.07 -17.17
N LEU A 280 2.77 9.35 -16.28
CA LEU A 280 2.21 8.37 -15.35
C LEU A 280 0.77 8.04 -15.78
N GLU A 281 0.51 6.80 -16.19
CA GLU A 281 -0.83 6.32 -16.50
C GLU A 281 -1.25 5.23 -15.49
N ILE A 282 -2.34 5.49 -14.76
CA ILE A 282 -2.83 4.58 -13.72
C ILE A 282 -4.30 4.27 -13.97
N ASN A 283 -4.59 3.01 -14.26
CA ASN A 283 -5.93 2.47 -14.38
C ASN A 283 -6.21 1.51 -13.21
N ALA A 284 -7.11 1.89 -12.31
CA ALA A 284 -7.47 1.06 -11.17
C ALA A 284 -8.96 1.10 -10.82
N ASN A 285 -9.49 0.18 -10.02
CA ASN A 285 -10.85 0.40 -9.47
C ASN A 285 -10.83 1.47 -8.36
N SER A 286 -9.75 1.54 -7.59
CA SER A 286 -9.57 2.55 -6.55
C SER A 286 -8.10 2.92 -6.35
N ILE A 287 -7.83 4.18 -6.05
CA ILE A 287 -6.51 4.73 -5.73
C ILE A 287 -6.55 5.36 -4.34
N PHE A 288 -5.66 4.91 -3.45
CA PHE A 288 -5.57 5.36 -2.06
C PHE A 288 -4.19 5.88 -1.74
N LEU A 289 -4.08 7.18 -1.46
CA LEU A 289 -2.85 7.81 -0.97
C LEU A 289 -3.07 8.24 0.48
N ASN A 290 -2.16 7.87 1.36
CA ASN A 290 -2.28 8.20 2.78
C ASN A 290 -0.92 8.48 3.43
N ASN A 291 -0.91 9.35 4.43
CA ASN A 291 0.27 9.67 5.24
C ASN A 291 1.50 9.99 4.37
N LYS A 292 1.39 11.06 3.57
CA LYS A 292 2.43 11.54 2.65
C LYS A 292 2.71 10.62 1.47
N GLY A 293 1.76 9.77 1.08
CA GLY A 293 1.82 9.03 -0.18
C GLY A 293 1.87 9.98 -1.37
N ARG A 294 2.69 9.65 -2.38
CA ARG A 294 2.97 10.53 -3.53
C ARG A 294 2.80 9.82 -4.87
N ILE A 295 2.14 10.48 -5.80
CA ILE A 295 2.19 10.19 -7.24
C ILE A 295 2.73 11.44 -7.93
N THR A 296 3.85 11.34 -8.64
CA THR A 296 4.57 12.53 -9.12
C THR A 296 5.21 12.37 -10.49
N ALA A 297 4.99 13.35 -11.34
CA ALA A 297 5.70 13.58 -12.60
C ALA A 297 6.23 15.02 -12.66
N GLU A 298 6.73 15.53 -11.51
CA GLU A 298 7.43 16.81 -11.43
C GLU A 298 8.50 16.92 -12.54
N THR A 299 8.56 18.08 -13.21
CA THR A 299 9.34 18.23 -14.44
C THR A 299 10.25 19.46 -14.44
N ALA A 300 11.42 19.30 -15.05
CA ALA A 300 12.34 20.37 -15.41
C ALA A 300 12.39 20.65 -16.92
N GLY A 301 11.52 19.98 -17.71
CA GLY A 301 11.40 20.08 -19.17
C GLY A 301 9.97 20.28 -19.68
N GLU A 302 9.68 19.86 -20.91
CA GLU A 302 8.39 20.14 -21.59
C GLU A 302 7.27 19.10 -21.35
N GLN A 303 7.56 17.98 -20.68
CA GLN A 303 6.61 16.87 -20.45
C GLN A 303 6.70 16.35 -19.02
N GLY A 304 5.63 15.68 -18.57
CA GLY A 304 5.42 15.19 -17.21
C GLY A 304 3.94 15.19 -16.84
N ASN A 305 3.14 14.32 -17.46
CA ASN A 305 1.70 14.27 -17.22
C ASN A 305 1.30 13.11 -16.30
N ILE A 306 0.18 13.27 -15.62
CA ILE A 306 -0.44 12.21 -14.82
C ILE A 306 -1.86 12.00 -15.32
N THR A 307 -2.18 10.78 -15.73
CA THR A 307 -3.54 10.35 -16.07
C THR A 307 -4.00 9.29 -15.09
N LEU A 308 -5.08 9.56 -14.36
CA LEU A 308 -5.67 8.65 -13.39
C LEU A 308 -7.10 8.27 -13.81
N GLN A 309 -7.36 6.98 -13.95
CA GLN A 309 -8.68 6.42 -14.19
C GLN A 309 -9.03 5.48 -13.05
N ALA A 310 -9.99 5.85 -12.20
CA ALA A 310 -10.47 4.98 -11.14
C ALA A 310 -11.87 5.33 -10.67
N ARG A 311 -12.61 4.41 -10.04
CA ARG A 311 -13.96 4.77 -9.50
C ARG A 311 -13.88 5.64 -8.25
N ASP A 312 -12.83 5.45 -7.46
CA ASP A 312 -12.66 6.13 -6.17
C ASP A 312 -11.20 6.50 -5.97
N ILE A 313 -10.93 7.79 -5.76
CA ILE A 313 -9.61 8.32 -5.48
C ILE A 313 -9.66 9.07 -4.16
N ARG A 314 -8.79 8.70 -3.22
CA ARG A 314 -8.71 9.35 -1.91
C ARG A 314 -7.28 9.73 -1.58
N LEU A 315 -7.08 10.99 -1.22
CA LEU A 315 -5.83 11.54 -0.74
C LEU A 315 -6.00 11.96 0.72
N LEU A 316 -5.26 11.32 1.63
CA LEU A 316 -5.37 11.58 3.07
C LEU A 316 -4.00 11.97 3.65
N ASN A 317 -4.03 12.83 4.67
CA ASN A 317 -2.88 13.12 5.56
C ASN A 317 -1.61 13.51 4.79
N GLU A 318 -1.59 14.71 4.23
CA GLU A 318 -0.44 15.31 3.51
C GLU A 318 -0.02 14.55 2.23
N SER A 319 -0.95 13.84 1.59
CA SER A 319 -0.69 13.10 0.35
C SER A 319 -0.76 14.00 -0.88
N LYS A 320 -0.02 13.67 -1.95
CA LYS A 320 0.10 14.55 -3.13
C LYS A 320 0.02 13.82 -4.46
N ILE A 321 -0.67 14.45 -5.42
CA ILE A 321 -0.56 14.18 -6.86
C ILE A 321 0.02 15.44 -7.51
N THR A 322 1.18 15.35 -8.15
CA THR A 322 1.91 16.57 -8.58
C THR A 322 2.65 16.43 -9.90
N THR A 323 2.55 17.46 -10.72
CA THR A 323 3.30 17.68 -11.98
C THR A 323 4.04 19.02 -11.94
N ASN A 324 4.37 19.50 -10.74
CA ASN A 324 4.97 20.82 -10.55
C ASN A 324 6.28 20.98 -11.33
N ALA A 325 6.55 22.20 -11.78
CA ALA A 325 7.73 22.56 -12.54
C ALA A 325 8.56 23.65 -11.84
N GLN A 326 9.89 23.57 -12.00
CA GLN A 326 10.78 24.66 -11.55
C GLN A 326 10.99 25.69 -12.66
N ASN A 327 11.72 25.34 -13.72
CA ASN A 327 12.18 26.29 -14.74
C ASN A 327 11.38 26.24 -16.05
N THR A 328 10.18 25.66 -16.01
CA THR A 328 9.37 25.31 -17.20
C THR A 328 7.89 25.38 -16.85
N THR A 329 7.03 25.06 -17.82
CA THR A 329 5.59 24.95 -17.61
C THR A 329 5.25 23.70 -16.80
N GLY A 330 4.35 23.81 -15.83
CA GLY A 330 3.84 22.66 -15.07
C GLY A 330 3.20 21.62 -16.00
N GLY A 331 3.36 20.34 -15.70
CA GLY A 331 2.74 19.27 -16.50
C GLY A 331 1.22 19.17 -16.28
N ASN A 332 0.53 18.33 -17.06
CA ASN A 332 -0.92 18.19 -16.95
C ASN A 332 -1.34 17.03 -16.04
N ILE A 333 -2.44 17.22 -15.32
CA ILE A 333 -3.07 16.19 -14.50
C ILE A 333 -4.49 16.01 -15.00
N ASP A 334 -4.79 14.81 -15.51
CA ASP A 334 -6.11 14.39 -15.97
C ASP A 334 -6.63 13.29 -15.04
N ILE A 335 -7.78 13.54 -14.41
CA ILE A 335 -8.41 12.60 -13.46
C ILE A 335 -9.82 12.29 -13.93
N ASP A 336 -10.12 11.01 -14.12
CA ASP A 336 -11.47 10.50 -14.37
C ASP A 336 -11.87 9.57 -13.22
N THR A 337 -12.87 9.98 -12.42
CA THR A 337 -13.33 9.22 -11.27
C THR A 337 -14.80 9.39 -10.94
N ASP A 338 -15.44 8.44 -10.26
CA ASP A 338 -16.78 8.71 -9.72
C ASP A 338 -16.67 9.63 -8.50
N THR A 339 -15.74 9.32 -7.59
CA THR A 339 -15.57 10.06 -6.33
C THR A 339 -14.10 10.45 -6.11
N LEU A 340 -13.88 11.72 -5.79
CA LEU A 340 -12.58 12.26 -5.38
C LEU A 340 -12.69 12.83 -3.97
N VAL A 341 -11.85 12.37 -3.04
CA VAL A 341 -11.80 12.84 -1.65
C VAL A 341 -10.38 13.31 -1.31
N GLY A 342 -10.23 14.52 -0.79
CA GLY A 342 -8.99 14.97 -0.16
C GLY A 342 -9.22 15.45 1.27
N LEU A 343 -8.44 14.92 2.22
CA LEU A 343 -8.49 15.31 3.62
C LEU A 343 -7.09 15.42 4.22
N GLY A 344 -6.95 16.27 5.24
CA GLY A 344 -5.70 16.40 5.99
C GLY A 344 -4.57 17.03 5.20
N ASN A 345 -4.81 18.17 4.54
CA ASN A 345 -3.82 18.94 3.77
C ASN A 345 -3.22 18.13 2.61
N SER A 346 -4.08 17.46 1.84
CA SER A 346 -3.67 16.68 0.67
C SER A 346 -3.96 17.44 -0.62
N ASP A 347 -3.02 17.42 -1.57
CA ASP A 347 -2.99 18.39 -2.67
C ASP A 347 -2.88 17.73 -4.05
N ILE A 348 -3.48 18.39 -5.05
CA ILE A 348 -3.34 18.08 -6.48
C ILE A 348 -2.78 19.33 -7.17
N THR A 349 -1.53 19.28 -7.64
CA THR A 349 -0.78 20.49 -8.04
C THR A 349 -0.06 20.35 -9.38
N ALA A 350 -0.29 21.31 -10.26
CA ALA A 350 0.41 21.51 -11.54
C ALA A 350 1.04 22.92 -11.59
N ASN A 351 1.73 23.31 -10.51
CA ASN A 351 2.30 24.64 -10.32
C ASN A 351 3.63 24.81 -11.05
N ALA A 352 4.04 26.05 -11.31
CA ALA A 352 5.35 26.38 -11.84
C ALA A 352 6.03 27.51 -11.06
N GLN A 353 7.34 27.40 -10.85
CA GLN A 353 8.13 28.46 -10.22
C GLN A 353 8.46 29.56 -11.23
N ASP A 354 9.25 29.26 -12.25
CA ASP A 354 9.79 30.23 -13.22
C ASP A 354 9.16 30.06 -14.64
N GLY A 355 8.07 29.29 -14.74
CA GLY A 355 7.28 29.10 -15.96
C GLY A 355 5.78 29.27 -15.74
N SER A 356 4.97 28.81 -16.70
CA SER A 356 3.50 28.88 -16.57
C SER A 356 2.95 27.68 -15.79
N GLY A 357 1.87 27.85 -15.03
CA GLY A 357 1.17 26.69 -14.45
C GLY A 357 0.64 25.76 -15.54
N GLY A 358 0.51 24.47 -15.20
CA GLY A 358 0.01 23.43 -16.11
C GLY A 358 -1.52 23.38 -16.21
N ARG A 359 -2.05 22.21 -16.56
CA ARG A 359 -3.51 21.96 -16.56
C ARG A 359 -3.84 20.94 -15.48
N VAL A 360 -4.92 21.19 -14.74
CA VAL A 360 -5.57 20.15 -13.92
C VAL A 360 -7.00 20.02 -14.40
N GLU A 361 -7.36 18.88 -14.97
CA GLU A 361 -8.71 18.55 -15.40
C GLU A 361 -9.23 17.35 -14.60
N ILE A 362 -10.38 17.55 -13.94
CA ILE A 362 -10.99 16.54 -13.09
C ILE A 362 -12.43 16.32 -13.57
N ASN A 363 -12.69 15.12 -14.08
CA ASN A 363 -14.01 14.61 -14.38
C ASN A 363 -14.47 13.76 -13.19
N ALA A 364 -15.44 14.25 -12.42
CA ALA A 364 -15.94 13.51 -11.26
C ALA A 364 -17.44 13.64 -10.99
N GLN A 365 -18.08 12.61 -10.46
CA GLN A 365 -19.47 12.75 -9.97
C GLN A 365 -19.53 13.59 -8.69
N GLY A 366 -18.47 13.56 -7.88
CA GLY A 366 -18.32 14.42 -6.71
C GLY A 366 -16.87 14.59 -6.27
N ILE A 367 -16.54 15.81 -5.86
CA ILE A 367 -15.26 16.20 -5.26
C ILE A 367 -15.53 16.65 -3.82
N PHE A 368 -14.84 16.06 -2.84
CA PHE A 368 -15.05 16.32 -1.42
C PHE A 368 -13.76 16.70 -0.71
N GLY A 369 -13.79 17.82 0.04
CA GLY A 369 -12.70 18.28 0.88
C GLY A 369 -11.55 18.98 0.15
N LEU A 370 -11.43 18.79 -1.16
CA LEU A 370 -10.52 19.53 -2.07
C LEU A 370 -11.21 20.77 -2.64
N GLU A 371 -10.47 21.87 -2.73
CA GLU A 371 -10.96 23.10 -3.35
C GLU A 371 -9.91 23.69 -4.28
N PHE A 372 -10.36 24.25 -5.40
CA PHE A 372 -9.49 25.06 -6.23
C PHE A 372 -9.08 26.33 -5.48
N ARG A 373 -7.77 26.60 -5.42
CA ARG A 373 -7.22 27.84 -4.87
C ARG A 373 -6.20 28.47 -5.83
N VAL A 374 -6.10 29.80 -5.76
CA VAL A 374 -5.16 30.59 -6.59
C VAL A 374 -3.73 30.64 -6.03
N ARG A 375 -3.49 29.92 -4.93
CA ARG A 375 -2.19 29.70 -4.28
C ARG A 375 -2.32 28.48 -3.37
N GLU A 376 -1.22 27.79 -3.12
CA GLU A 376 -1.18 26.74 -2.10
C GLU A 376 -1.41 27.31 -0.69
N THR A 377 -2.04 26.51 0.13
CA THR A 377 -2.47 26.76 1.51
C THR A 377 -2.19 25.52 2.37
N PRO A 378 -2.32 25.62 3.70
CA PRO A 378 -2.32 24.44 4.58
C PRO A 378 -3.65 23.65 4.58
N GLU A 379 -4.48 23.83 3.56
CA GLU A 379 -5.74 23.10 3.34
C GLU A 379 -5.60 22.15 2.14
N ASN A 380 -6.61 21.32 1.84
CA ASN A 380 -6.53 20.42 0.67
C ASN A 380 -6.75 21.21 -0.62
N ASP A 381 -5.72 21.27 -1.45
CA ASP A 381 -5.67 22.19 -2.58
C ASP A 381 -5.75 21.51 -3.96
N ILE A 382 -6.40 22.17 -4.91
CA ILE A 382 -6.23 21.93 -6.34
C ILE A 382 -5.66 23.21 -6.97
N THR A 383 -4.45 23.16 -7.54
CA THR A 383 -3.76 24.36 -8.05
C THR A 383 -3.01 24.13 -9.35
N ALA A 384 -2.98 25.14 -10.20
CA ALA A 384 -2.12 25.23 -11.39
C ALA A 384 -1.52 26.64 -11.50
N THR A 385 -0.76 27.06 -10.49
CA THR A 385 -0.32 28.46 -10.29
C THR A 385 1.09 28.71 -10.82
N SER A 386 1.48 29.99 -10.92
CA SER A 386 2.83 30.40 -11.31
C SER A 386 3.36 31.53 -10.41
N ASN A 387 4.63 31.45 -9.99
CA ASN A 387 5.26 32.56 -9.23
C ASN A 387 5.54 33.80 -10.10
N LEU A 388 5.46 33.68 -11.43
CA LEU A 388 5.50 34.83 -12.35
C LEU A 388 4.22 35.68 -12.26
N GLY A 389 3.19 35.17 -11.60
CA GLY A 389 1.95 35.88 -11.28
C GLY A 389 0.71 35.26 -11.93
N PRO A 390 -0.49 35.79 -11.62
CA PRO A 390 -1.76 35.21 -12.05
C PRO A 390 -1.93 35.09 -13.58
N SER A 391 -1.27 35.96 -14.37
CA SER A 391 -1.31 35.90 -15.83
C SER A 391 -0.58 34.71 -16.44
N PHE A 392 0.28 34.04 -15.66
CA PHE A 392 1.01 32.83 -16.04
C PHE A 392 0.46 31.59 -15.33
N SER A 393 -0.61 31.74 -14.55
CA SER A 393 -1.27 30.57 -13.96
C SER A 393 -1.92 29.75 -15.07
N GLY A 394 -1.84 28.45 -14.91
CA GLY A 394 -2.47 27.48 -15.78
C GLY A 394 -3.97 27.35 -15.51
N GLN A 395 -4.55 26.25 -15.98
CA GLN A 395 -6.00 26.07 -15.97
C GLN A 395 -6.40 24.93 -15.03
N VAL A 396 -7.40 25.19 -14.19
CA VAL A 396 -8.10 24.15 -13.42
C VAL A 396 -9.52 24.03 -13.95
N ILE A 397 -9.88 22.82 -14.40
CA ILE A 397 -11.19 22.48 -14.95
C ILE A 397 -11.80 21.39 -14.08
N LEU A 398 -12.95 21.69 -13.47
CA LEU A 398 -13.68 20.75 -12.63
C LEU A 398 -15.02 20.44 -13.29
N ASN A 399 -15.12 19.27 -13.91
CA ASN A 399 -16.32 18.78 -14.57
C ASN A 399 -17.08 17.88 -13.60
N THR A 400 -17.99 18.49 -12.85
CA THR A 400 -18.91 17.80 -11.94
C THR A 400 -20.35 17.98 -12.41
N PRO A 401 -21.25 16.99 -12.25
CA PRO A 401 -22.66 17.17 -12.56
C PRO A 401 -23.20 18.39 -11.83
N ASP A 402 -23.95 19.24 -12.53
CA ASP A 402 -24.74 20.30 -11.91
C ASP A 402 -25.79 19.63 -11.01
N LEU A 403 -25.44 19.44 -9.74
CA LEU A 403 -26.40 19.09 -8.71
C LEU A 403 -27.32 20.30 -8.57
N ASP A 404 -28.50 20.23 -9.19
CA ASP A 404 -29.61 21.12 -8.89
C ASP A 404 -30.38 20.56 -7.67
N PRO A 405 -30.10 21.02 -6.43
CA PRO A 405 -30.81 20.57 -5.25
C PRO A 405 -32.31 20.91 -5.26
N THR A 406 -32.77 21.76 -6.19
CA THR A 406 -34.20 22.11 -6.33
C THR A 406 -35.00 21.05 -7.08
N SER A 407 -34.35 20.18 -7.85
CA SER A 407 -35.00 19.09 -8.60
C SER A 407 -35.64 18.02 -7.70
N GLY A 408 -35.35 18.01 -6.39
CA GLY A 408 -36.00 17.15 -5.39
C GLY A 408 -37.05 17.85 -4.51
N LEU A 409 -37.21 19.17 -4.64
CA LEU A 409 -38.23 19.92 -3.90
C LEU A 409 -39.55 19.82 -4.68
N THR A 410 -40.32 18.77 -4.40
CA THR A 410 -41.75 18.82 -4.73
C THR A 410 -42.35 19.99 -3.95
N GLU A 411 -42.74 21.07 -4.63
CA GLU A 411 -43.52 22.13 -4.00
C GLU A 411 -44.78 21.48 -3.40
N LEU A 412 -44.86 21.46 -2.06
CA LEU A 412 -46.11 21.13 -1.40
C LEU A 412 -47.14 22.17 -1.86
N PRO A 413 -48.34 21.75 -2.30
CA PRO A 413 -49.34 22.69 -2.77
C PRO A 413 -49.55 23.80 -1.74
N GLY A 414 -49.30 25.05 -2.15
CA GLY A 414 -49.29 26.24 -1.28
C GLY A 414 -50.65 26.63 -0.70
N SER A 415 -51.66 25.80 -0.92
CA SER A 415 -52.96 25.88 -0.26
C SER A 415 -53.22 24.53 0.40
N PRO A 416 -53.38 24.45 1.72
CA PRO A 416 -54.03 23.28 2.30
C PRO A 416 -55.37 23.08 1.57
N VAL A 417 -55.69 21.84 1.22
CA VAL A 417 -57.01 21.51 0.68
C VAL A 417 -58.04 22.00 1.71
N ASP A 418 -58.80 23.02 1.34
CA ASP A 418 -59.90 23.54 2.15
C ASP A 418 -61.01 22.48 2.18
N ALA A 419 -60.91 21.59 3.17
CA ALA A 419 -61.90 20.53 3.37
C ALA A 419 -63.29 21.10 3.69
N GLU A 420 -63.39 22.33 4.22
CA GLU A 420 -64.66 23.01 4.47
C GLU A 420 -65.32 23.47 3.17
N ALA A 421 -64.55 23.87 2.16
CA ALA A 421 -65.08 24.15 0.82
C ALA A 421 -65.55 22.89 0.08
N ILE A 422 -64.94 21.72 0.33
CA ILE A 422 -65.38 20.44 -0.25
C ILE A 422 -66.66 19.91 0.42
N LEU A 423 -66.86 20.22 1.71
CA LEU A 423 -68.04 19.84 2.50
C LEU A 423 -69.23 20.80 2.36
N ALA A 424 -69.05 21.95 1.69
CA ALA A 424 -70.09 22.97 1.52
C ALA A 424 -71.11 22.69 0.41
N ASN A 425 -70.98 21.58 -0.34
CA ASN A 425 -72.00 21.14 -1.29
C ASN A 425 -72.95 20.11 -0.66
N ASP A 426 -73.92 20.67 0.05
CA ASP A 426 -75.31 20.21 0.18
C ASP A 426 -75.54 18.72 0.49
N LEU A 427 -75.60 18.38 1.79
CA LEU A 427 -75.98 17.04 2.26
C LEU A 427 -76.99 17.02 3.41
N CYS A 428 -77.74 18.11 3.65
CA CYS A 428 -78.84 18.12 4.63
C CYS A 428 -79.99 19.02 4.20
N GLY A 429 -80.79 18.55 3.22
CA GLY A 429 -82.12 19.11 2.97
C GLY A 429 -83.03 18.94 4.18
N PHE A 430 -83.69 20.02 4.60
CA PHE A 430 -84.68 20.02 5.66
C PHE A 430 -86.06 19.64 5.12
N GLU A 431 -86.67 18.57 5.64
CA GLU A 431 -88.13 18.36 5.57
C GLU A 431 -88.71 18.19 6.99
N ASN A 432 -89.80 18.88 7.27
CA ASN A 432 -90.63 18.70 8.47
C ASN A 432 -89.91 18.80 9.83
N ASN A 433 -89.00 19.78 9.96
CA ASN A 433 -88.44 20.22 11.24
C ASN A 433 -87.76 19.11 12.08
N ARG A 434 -87.27 18.04 11.43
CA ARG A 434 -86.40 17.03 12.03
C ARG A 434 -85.24 16.70 11.10
N ILE A 435 -84.02 16.79 11.64
CA ILE A 435 -82.79 16.34 10.98
C ILE A 435 -82.85 14.81 10.91
N ALA A 436 -82.95 14.26 9.70
CA ALA A 436 -82.80 12.83 9.49
C ALA A 436 -81.32 12.46 9.60
N GLY A 437 -80.93 11.80 10.68
CA GLY A 437 -79.68 11.03 10.74
C GLY A 437 -78.44 11.74 11.28
N GLY A 438 -78.42 11.98 12.60
CA GLY A 438 -77.37 11.45 13.50
C GLY A 438 -75.89 11.45 13.08
N SER A 439 -75.35 12.47 12.42
CA SER A 439 -73.91 12.58 12.18
C SER A 439 -73.30 13.70 13.03
N SER A 440 -72.45 13.33 13.99
CA SER A 440 -71.59 14.26 14.71
C SER A 440 -70.17 14.13 14.21
N PHE A 441 -69.60 15.22 13.71
CA PHE A 441 -68.17 15.32 13.41
C PHE A 441 -67.42 15.66 14.71
N THR A 442 -66.50 14.78 15.13
CA THR A 442 -65.62 15.04 16.28
C THR A 442 -64.18 15.00 15.81
N ILE A 443 -63.45 16.09 15.99
CA ILE A 443 -62.04 16.21 15.65
C ILE A 443 -61.23 15.47 16.74
N THR A 444 -60.65 14.31 16.39
CA THR A 444 -59.88 13.46 17.33
C THR A 444 -58.38 13.83 17.42
N GLY A 445 -57.99 15.01 16.93
CA GLY A 445 -56.59 15.46 16.88
C GLY A 445 -55.79 14.84 15.73
N LYS A 446 -54.51 15.23 15.61
CA LYS A 446 -53.58 14.84 14.53
C LYS A 446 -53.29 13.33 14.56
N GLY A 447 -54.19 12.52 14.01
CA GLY A 447 -54.01 11.08 13.91
C GLY A 447 -52.88 10.71 12.95
N GLY A 448 -51.65 10.60 13.47
CA GLY A 448 -50.51 10.01 12.76
C GLY A 448 -49.36 10.95 12.38
N LEU A 449 -49.43 12.25 12.70
CA LEU A 449 -48.31 13.17 12.48
C LEU A 449 -47.44 13.27 13.75
N PRO A 450 -46.10 13.22 13.61
CA PRO A 450 -45.21 13.41 14.75
C PRO A 450 -45.39 14.82 15.35
N PRO A 451 -45.28 14.97 16.69
CA PRO A 451 -45.46 16.26 17.35
C PRO A 451 -44.40 17.27 16.91
N THR A 452 -44.79 18.53 16.75
CA THR A 452 -43.85 19.62 16.47
C THR A 452 -43.20 20.11 17.77
N PRO A 453 -42.04 20.78 17.72
CA PRO A 453 -41.32 21.26 18.91
C PRO A 453 -42.10 22.24 19.80
N GLU A 454 -43.23 22.76 19.32
CA GLU A 454 -44.08 23.74 19.98
C GLU A 454 -45.33 23.10 20.62
N ASP A 455 -45.61 21.82 20.35
CA ASP A 455 -46.76 21.12 20.92
C ASP A 455 -46.52 20.81 22.41
N PRO A 456 -47.49 21.11 23.32
CA PRO A 456 -47.34 20.84 24.74
C PRO A 456 -47.27 19.33 25.01
N VAL A 457 -46.25 18.91 25.76
CA VAL A 457 -45.97 17.49 26.06
C VAL A 457 -47.10 16.88 26.90
N ILE A 458 -48.01 16.13 26.26
CA ILE A 458 -49.04 15.34 26.96
C ILE A 458 -48.54 13.89 27.09
N ASN A 459 -48.04 13.55 28.28
CA ASN A 459 -47.52 12.22 28.62
C ASN A 459 -48.64 11.18 28.81
N ALA A 460 -49.17 10.62 27.73
CA ALA A 460 -49.98 9.41 27.78
C ALA A 460 -49.09 8.14 27.76
N HIS A 461 -48.50 7.84 28.92
CA HIS A 461 -48.14 6.50 29.43
C HIS A 461 -47.69 5.42 28.41
N ARG A 462 -46.39 5.40 28.11
CA ARG A 462 -45.64 4.15 27.96
C ARG A 462 -44.33 4.30 28.73
N THR A 463 -44.29 3.74 29.94
CA THR A 463 -43.07 3.66 30.76
C THR A 463 -42.03 2.81 30.05
N VAL A 464 -41.10 3.46 29.34
CA VAL A 464 -39.78 2.89 29.10
C VAL A 464 -38.94 3.27 30.33
N ARG A 465 -38.57 2.28 31.14
CA ARG A 465 -37.66 2.47 32.27
C ARG A 465 -36.30 2.93 31.73
N TRP A 466 -35.94 4.15 32.04
CA TRP A 466 -34.56 4.62 31.92
C TRP A 466 -33.68 3.89 32.94
N ARG A 467 -32.66 3.18 32.45
CA ARG A 467 -31.62 2.60 33.29
C ARG A 467 -30.66 3.72 33.68
N THR A 468 -30.75 4.17 34.93
CA THR A 468 -29.83 5.15 35.51
C THR A 468 -28.40 4.60 35.57
N ARG A 469 -27.45 5.26 34.91
CA ARG A 469 -26.03 5.15 35.26
C ARG A 469 -25.82 5.88 36.60
N PRO A 470 -25.07 5.32 37.57
CA PRO A 470 -24.71 6.06 38.78
C PRO A 470 -23.95 7.33 38.45
N ARG A 471 -24.38 8.42 39.06
CA ARG A 471 -23.83 9.78 38.97
C ARG A 471 -22.37 9.82 39.42
N LEU A 472 -21.52 10.49 38.63
CA LEU A 472 -20.45 11.31 39.21
C LEU A 472 -21.07 12.62 39.66
N ALA A 473 -20.99 12.89 40.96
CA ALA A 473 -21.43 14.15 41.54
C ALA A 473 -20.50 15.28 41.07
N SER A 474 -21.06 16.28 40.40
CA SER A 474 -20.46 17.60 40.38
C SER A 474 -20.99 18.37 41.59
N THR A 475 -20.09 19.00 42.33
CA THR A 475 -20.48 20.04 43.27
C THR A 475 -19.50 21.19 43.09
N ARG A 476 -19.98 22.26 42.46
CA ARG A 476 -19.35 23.58 42.52
C ARG A 476 -19.38 24.05 43.97
N GLN A 477 -18.26 24.54 44.50
CA GLN A 477 -18.21 25.91 45.03
C GLN A 477 -16.80 26.40 45.42
N LYS A 478 -16.62 27.69 45.11
CA LYS A 478 -15.69 28.71 45.62
C LYS A 478 -14.19 28.62 45.33
N LEU A 479 -13.77 29.52 44.43
CA LEU A 479 -12.44 30.12 44.41
C LEU A 479 -12.27 31.03 45.64
N GLN A 480 -11.39 30.64 46.57
CA GLN A 480 -10.63 31.57 47.39
C GLN A 480 -9.35 30.90 47.94
N GLN A 481 -8.24 31.33 47.34
CA GLN A 481 -6.95 31.67 47.95
C GLN A 481 -6.21 30.68 48.88
N LEU A 482 -4.93 30.49 48.51
CA LEU A 482 -3.71 30.40 49.33
C LEU A 482 -3.00 29.03 49.42
N GLN A 483 -1.80 29.09 48.84
CA GLN A 483 -0.52 28.56 49.32
C GLN A 483 -0.15 27.09 49.05
N GLN A 484 1.04 26.99 48.47
CA GLN A 484 1.83 25.80 48.16
C GLN A 484 2.15 25.01 49.43
N GLN A 485 2.12 23.67 49.34
CA GLN A 485 3.19 22.78 49.83
C GLN A 485 2.98 21.34 49.31
N PRO A 486 4.07 20.58 49.05
CA PRO A 486 4.02 19.29 48.35
C PRO A 486 3.84 18.13 49.33
N SER A 487 3.01 17.12 49.00
CA SER A 487 2.95 15.87 49.79
C SER A 487 2.39 14.66 49.01
N VAL A 488 3.33 13.77 48.65
CA VAL A 488 3.30 12.29 48.68
C VAL A 488 2.05 11.54 48.20
N ILE A 489 2.20 10.83 47.07
CA ILE A 489 1.28 9.78 46.59
C ILE A 489 1.62 8.45 47.28
N PRO A 490 0.69 7.77 47.99
CA PRO A 490 0.86 6.38 48.42
C PRO A 490 0.60 5.40 47.25
N PRO A 491 1.31 4.26 47.19
CA PRO A 491 1.24 3.33 46.06
C PRO A 491 -0.10 2.56 46.03
N GLN A 492 -0.63 2.40 44.81
CA GLN A 492 -1.75 1.49 44.53
C GLN A 492 -1.28 0.02 44.54
N PRO A 493 -2.14 -0.93 44.95
CA PRO A 493 -1.79 -2.34 45.00
C PRO A 493 -1.59 -2.93 43.58
N PRO A 494 -0.67 -3.90 43.40
CA PRO A 494 -0.30 -4.40 42.08
C PRO A 494 -1.43 -5.23 41.47
N GLN A 495 -1.75 -4.97 40.20
CA GLN A 495 -2.51 -5.91 39.37
C GLN A 495 -1.59 -7.06 38.96
N GLU A 496 -2.02 -8.31 39.21
CA GLU A 496 -1.30 -9.51 38.78
C GLU A 496 -1.22 -9.56 37.25
N LYS A 497 -0.03 -9.25 36.72
CA LYS A 497 0.35 -9.62 35.36
C LYS A 497 0.37 -11.15 35.26
N LYS A 498 -0.47 -11.72 34.38
CA LYS A 498 -0.30 -13.12 33.97
C LYS A 498 0.99 -13.23 33.16
N VAL A 499 2.01 -13.80 33.77
CA VAL A 499 3.30 -14.11 33.14
C VAL A 499 3.15 -15.40 32.32
N ILE A 500 3.57 -15.37 31.06
CA ILE A 500 3.71 -16.57 30.22
C ILE A 500 5.01 -17.26 30.68
N ILE A 501 4.92 -18.53 31.08
CA ILE A 501 6.05 -19.32 31.59
C ILE A 501 6.29 -20.46 30.61
N GLU A 502 7.55 -20.63 30.18
CA GLU A 502 7.96 -21.72 29.31
C GLU A 502 7.74 -23.09 29.97
N ALA A 503 7.31 -24.08 29.19
CA ALA A 503 7.13 -25.45 29.68
C ALA A 503 8.48 -26.06 30.10
N GLN A 504 8.58 -26.46 31.37
CA GLN A 504 9.81 -27.04 31.96
C GLN A 504 9.78 -28.57 31.98
N GLY A 505 8.75 -29.20 31.41
CA GLY A 505 8.67 -30.65 31.27
C GLY A 505 7.40 -31.12 30.58
N TRP A 506 7.31 -32.43 30.38
CA TRP A 506 6.17 -33.10 29.77
C TRP A 506 5.75 -34.30 30.61
N VAL A 507 4.45 -34.58 30.64
CA VAL A 507 3.87 -35.77 31.28
C VAL A 507 3.00 -36.50 30.26
N ILE A 508 3.01 -37.83 30.33
CA ILE A 508 2.19 -38.68 29.46
C ILE A 508 0.96 -39.12 30.25
N ALA A 509 -0.22 -38.78 29.75
CA ALA A 509 -1.49 -39.21 30.32
C ALA A 509 -1.74 -40.71 30.05
N LYS A 510 -2.70 -41.31 30.77
CA LYS A 510 -2.99 -42.76 30.67
C LYS A 510 -3.43 -43.22 29.28
N ASP A 511 -3.88 -42.30 28.43
CA ASP A 511 -4.29 -42.52 27.04
C ASP A 511 -3.16 -42.29 26.02
N GLY A 512 -1.95 -41.99 26.48
CA GLY A 512 -0.79 -41.70 25.63
C GLY A 512 -0.62 -40.22 25.24
N THR A 513 -1.50 -39.33 25.69
CA THR A 513 -1.42 -37.89 25.38
C THR A 513 -0.25 -37.23 26.09
N ILE A 514 0.55 -36.44 25.36
CA ILE A 514 1.67 -35.66 25.91
C ILE A 514 1.17 -34.28 26.35
N ILE A 515 1.37 -33.93 27.62
CA ILE A 515 1.00 -32.64 28.20
C ILE A 515 2.27 -31.88 28.59
N LEU A 516 2.48 -30.69 28.01
CA LEU A 516 3.57 -29.76 28.35
C LEU A 516 3.18 -28.94 29.58
N THR A 517 4.01 -28.93 30.62
CA THR A 517 3.72 -28.24 31.89
C THR A 517 4.94 -27.47 32.42
N ALA A 518 4.71 -26.32 33.04
CA ALA A 518 5.74 -25.52 33.69
C ALA A 518 6.25 -26.15 35.00
N GLN A 519 5.53 -27.14 35.57
CA GLN A 519 5.91 -27.85 36.80
C GLN A 519 5.63 -29.35 36.68
N PRO A 520 6.58 -30.16 36.18
CA PRO A 520 6.40 -31.60 36.10
C PRO A 520 6.48 -32.25 37.50
N PHE A 521 5.46 -33.02 37.87
CA PHE A 521 5.39 -33.73 39.16
C PHE A 521 6.41 -34.89 39.17
N ARG A 522 7.32 -34.93 40.16
CA ARG A 522 8.23 -36.05 40.40
C ARG A 522 7.65 -36.98 41.46
N GLY A 523 6.67 -37.79 41.09
CA GLY A 523 6.11 -38.81 41.96
C GLY A 523 5.80 -40.08 41.17
N THR A 524 6.25 -41.23 41.68
CA THR A 524 5.90 -42.55 41.15
C THR A 524 4.38 -42.74 41.23
N PRO A 525 3.69 -43.16 40.16
CA PRO A 525 2.24 -43.35 40.20
C PRO A 525 1.89 -44.49 41.16
N VAL A 526 1.16 -44.18 42.23
CA VAL A 526 0.53 -45.18 43.09
C VAL A 526 -0.85 -45.49 42.49
N GLU A 527 -1.14 -46.78 42.29
CA GLU A 527 -2.45 -47.25 41.85
C GLU A 527 -3.53 -46.88 42.87
N GLN A 528 -4.49 -46.05 42.46
CA GLN A 528 -5.73 -45.85 43.20
C GLN A 528 -6.72 -46.96 42.82
N ILE A 529 -6.95 -47.83 43.79
CA ILE A 529 -7.98 -48.87 43.82
C ILE A 529 -9.27 -48.22 44.34
N LEU A 530 -10.26 -48.03 43.44
CA LEU A 530 -11.73 -48.07 43.60
C LEU A 530 -12.49 -46.95 42.83
N PRO A 531 -13.71 -47.24 42.31
CA PRO A 531 -14.32 -46.49 41.20
C PRO A 531 -15.41 -45.49 41.59
N ASN A 532 -15.62 -44.52 40.69
CA ASN A 532 -16.80 -43.68 40.42
C ASN A 532 -17.40 -42.83 41.56
N LEU A 533 -17.41 -41.51 41.35
CA LEU A 533 -18.61 -40.72 41.64
C LEU A 533 -18.76 -39.58 40.63
N ASP A 534 -19.82 -39.70 39.85
CA ASP A 534 -20.37 -38.74 38.89
C ASP A 534 -21.25 -37.74 39.66
N CYS A 535 -21.16 -36.44 39.36
CA CYS A 535 -21.99 -35.41 39.99
C CYS A 535 -22.46 -34.37 38.97
N HIS A 536 -23.49 -34.72 38.21
CA HIS A 536 -24.46 -33.77 37.67
C HIS A 536 -25.60 -33.53 38.68
N SER A 537 -26.01 -32.25 38.79
CA SER A 537 -27.29 -31.74 39.32
C SER A 537 -27.50 -31.71 40.84
N GLY A 538 -28.04 -30.58 41.33
CA GLY A 538 -28.45 -30.42 42.73
C GLY A 538 -28.82 -28.98 43.11
N THR A 539 -29.97 -28.51 42.62
CA THR A 539 -30.68 -27.31 43.10
C THR A 539 -31.09 -27.46 44.58
N GLY A 540 -31.26 -26.32 45.25
CA GLY A 540 -31.32 -26.22 46.72
C GLY A 540 -32.50 -26.88 47.42
N ASN A 541 -32.41 -26.98 48.75
CA ASN A 541 -33.24 -26.17 49.64
C ASN A 541 -32.76 -26.23 51.10
N ARG A 542 -33.25 -25.23 51.83
CA ARG A 542 -32.95 -24.79 53.18
C ARG A 542 -33.90 -25.45 54.17
N GLU A 543 -33.41 -26.03 55.27
CA GLU A 543 -34.09 -26.20 56.58
C GLU A 543 -33.08 -26.77 57.59
N GLN A 544 -32.63 -25.96 58.56
CA GLN A 544 -33.07 -25.95 59.97
C GLN A 544 -32.82 -27.23 60.78
N GLY A 545 -32.05 -27.07 61.86
CA GLY A 545 -32.41 -27.65 63.16
C GLY A 545 -31.49 -28.74 63.71
N THR A 546 -30.75 -28.37 64.77
CA THR A 546 -30.44 -29.18 65.97
C THR A 546 -29.78 -30.55 65.76
N GLY A 547 -28.57 -30.82 66.25
CA GLY A 547 -28.24 -30.86 67.67
C GLY A 547 -27.06 -31.82 67.91
N ASN A 548 -26.44 -31.66 69.07
CA ASN A 548 -25.15 -32.20 69.52
C ASN A 548 -25.02 -33.74 69.66
N ARG A 549 -23.73 -34.15 69.60
CA ARG A 549 -23.02 -35.22 70.37
C ARG A 549 -23.43 -36.68 70.15
N GLU A 550 -22.48 -37.51 69.73
CA GLU A 550 -21.40 -38.07 70.57
C GLU A 550 -20.07 -38.08 69.82
#